data_AF-B8C6E5-F1
#
_entry.id   AF-B8C6E5-F1
#
_cell.length_a   1.000
_cell.length_b   1.000
_cell.length_c   1.000
_cell.angle_alpha   90.00
_cell.angle_beta   90.00
_cell.angle_gamma   90.00
#
_symmetry.space_group_name_H-M   'P 1'
#
loop_
_entity.id
_entity.type
_entity.pdbx_description
1 polymer ?
#
loop_
_entity_poly.entity_id
_entity_poly.type
_entity_poly.pdbx_seq_one_letter_code
_entity_poly.pdbx_strand_id
1 'polypeptide(L)'
;SEEDEFDHLLDEEDPDLVMLREARIAELKQNAAKLAEHRSLGHGELRTIMQDDFLPECTGSSRYVCIHFFHDDFERCKIMDFHLNIIAKEHIECKFLRIDAAKAPFFVHKLKIKTLPALFVFEDGKEVGRLTGFDGLAMNPKKPDEWHTGRLEEWISETGAIKYVRPGEEVEE
;
A
#
# COMPACT_ATOMS: atom_id res chain seq x y z
N SER A 1 -40.72 -11.72 28.58
CA SER A 1 -39.42 -12.15 29.15
C SER A 1 -38.50 -10.94 29.18
N GLU A 2 -37.36 -10.99 29.88
CA GLU A 2 -36.36 -9.90 29.81
C GLU A 2 -35.85 -9.65 28.36
N GLU A 3 -36.01 -10.64 27.46
CA GLU A 3 -35.76 -10.50 26.01
C GLU A 3 -36.81 -9.63 25.29
N ASP A 4 -38.10 -9.73 25.65
CA ASP A 4 -39.16 -8.91 25.04
C ASP A 4 -39.08 -7.42 25.46
N GLU A 5 -38.48 -7.13 26.62
CA GLU A 5 -38.29 -5.76 27.12
C GLU A 5 -37.08 -5.07 26.46
N PHE A 6 -36.08 -5.86 26.04
CA PHE A 6 -34.91 -5.37 25.30
C PHE A 6 -35.25 -5.03 23.84
N ASP A 7 -36.12 -5.82 23.20
CA ASP A 7 -36.64 -5.52 21.85
C ASP A 7 -37.53 -4.26 21.86
N HIS A 8 -38.31 -4.03 22.91
CA HIS A 8 -39.14 -2.82 23.04
C HIS A 8 -38.33 -1.52 23.24
N LEU A 9 -37.11 -1.60 23.80
CA LEU A 9 -36.16 -0.48 23.93
C LEU A 9 -35.44 -0.16 22.60
N LEU A 10 -35.44 -1.10 21.65
CA LEU A 10 -34.93 -0.89 20.29
C LEU A 10 -35.95 -0.23 19.36
N ASP A 11 -37.24 -0.28 19.74
CA ASP A 11 -38.39 0.28 19.01
C ASP A 11 -38.75 1.72 19.44
N GLU A 12 -38.03 2.33 20.40
CA GLU A 12 -38.05 3.79 20.55
C GLU A 12 -37.27 4.42 19.38
N GLU A 13 -37.96 4.52 18.23
CA GLU A 13 -37.48 5.12 16.99
C GLU A 13 -37.25 6.63 17.17
N ASP A 14 -36.21 7.02 17.92
CA ASP A 14 -35.64 8.34 17.77
C ASP A 14 -35.19 8.49 16.30
N PRO A 15 -35.81 9.39 15.50
CA PRO A 15 -35.47 9.55 14.10
C PRO A 15 -33.97 9.82 13.89
N ASP A 16 -33.31 10.46 14.85
CA ASP A 16 -31.88 10.74 14.80
C ASP A 16 -31.04 9.45 14.96
N LEU A 17 -31.47 8.52 15.81
CA LEU A 17 -30.82 7.22 15.99
C LEU A 17 -30.98 6.32 14.76
N VAL A 18 -32.16 6.34 14.12
CA VAL A 18 -32.41 5.62 12.87
C VAL A 18 -31.51 6.17 11.75
N MET A 19 -31.47 7.50 11.59
CA MET A 19 -30.59 8.16 10.62
C MET A 19 -29.11 7.82 10.83
N LEU A 20 -28.64 7.83 12.08
CA LEU A 20 -27.26 7.46 12.42
C LEU A 20 -26.94 6.00 12.07
N ARG A 21 -27.88 5.09 12.37
CA ARG A 21 -27.74 3.66 12.05
C ARG A 21 -27.68 3.44 10.54
N GLU A 22 -28.57 4.06 9.79
CA GLU A 22 -28.58 3.97 8.32
C GLU A 22 -27.30 4.51 7.69
N ALA A 23 -26.83 5.67 8.16
CA ALA A 23 -25.56 6.26 7.70
C ALA A 23 -24.38 5.31 7.93
N ARG A 24 -24.30 4.69 9.11
CA ARG A 24 -23.22 3.75 9.43
C ARG A 24 -23.29 2.46 8.62
N ILE A 25 -24.49 1.93 8.38
CA ILE A 25 -24.68 0.77 7.49
C ILE A 25 -24.26 1.10 6.05
N ALA A 26 -24.61 2.30 5.56
CA ALA A 26 -24.21 2.75 4.24
C ALA A 26 -22.68 2.87 4.10
N GLU A 27 -22.03 3.46 5.11
CA GLU A 27 -20.56 3.57 5.16
C GLU A 27 -19.87 2.19 5.15
N LEU A 28 -20.34 1.26 6.00
CA LEU A 28 -19.80 -0.11 6.04
C LEU A 28 -19.96 -0.83 4.69
N LYS A 29 -21.13 -0.69 4.04
CA LYS A 29 -21.37 -1.26 2.70
C LYS A 29 -20.43 -0.65 1.65
N GLN A 30 -20.22 0.66 1.68
CA GLN A 30 -19.32 1.34 0.75
C GLN A 30 -17.87 0.89 0.94
N ASN A 31 -17.41 0.78 2.19
CA ASN A 31 -16.06 0.33 2.50
C ASN A 31 -15.84 -1.13 2.09
N ALA A 32 -16.83 -2.00 2.32
CA ALA A 32 -16.78 -3.40 1.86
C ALA A 32 -16.71 -3.50 0.32
N ALA A 33 -17.48 -2.67 -0.40
CA ALA A 33 -17.45 -2.64 -1.85
C ALA A 33 -16.08 -2.18 -2.39
N LYS A 34 -15.49 -1.13 -1.82
CA LYS A 34 -14.13 -0.66 -2.20
C LYS A 34 -13.07 -1.71 -1.94
N LEU A 35 -13.12 -2.37 -0.77
CA LEU A 35 -12.21 -3.47 -0.45
C LEU A 35 -12.33 -4.62 -1.47
N ALA A 36 -13.55 -4.98 -1.85
CA ALA A 36 -13.80 -6.03 -2.85
C ALA A 36 -13.28 -5.62 -4.24
N GLU A 37 -13.45 -4.36 -4.63
CA GLU A 37 -12.90 -3.79 -5.86
C GLU A 37 -11.37 -3.81 -5.86
N HIS A 38 -10.72 -3.34 -4.79
CA HIS A 38 -9.26 -3.40 -4.68
C HIS A 38 -8.73 -4.84 -4.79
N ARG A 39 -9.39 -5.79 -4.13
CA ARG A 39 -9.03 -7.21 -4.24
C ARG A 39 -9.22 -7.75 -5.66
N SER A 40 -10.30 -7.38 -6.36
CA SER A 40 -10.52 -7.84 -7.75
C SER A 40 -9.48 -7.26 -8.72
N LEU A 41 -8.95 -6.08 -8.40
CA LEU A 41 -7.82 -5.46 -9.09
C LEU A 41 -6.46 -6.04 -8.66
N GLY A 42 -6.39 -7.00 -7.75
CA GLY A 42 -5.14 -7.63 -7.31
C GLY A 42 -4.33 -6.80 -6.32
N HIS A 43 -4.97 -5.99 -5.49
CA HIS A 43 -4.36 -5.37 -4.30
C HIS A 43 -4.32 -6.39 -3.14
N GLY A 44 -3.51 -6.12 -2.11
CA GLY A 44 -3.39 -7.01 -0.95
C GLY A 44 -2.19 -7.96 -0.98
N GLU A 45 -1.43 -7.97 -2.07
CA GLU A 45 -0.25 -8.82 -2.26
C GLU A 45 0.82 -8.09 -3.09
N LEU A 46 2.08 -8.52 -2.96
CA LEU A 46 3.17 -8.09 -3.82
C LEU A 46 3.26 -9.02 -5.03
N ARG A 47 2.81 -8.56 -6.19
CA ARG A 47 2.80 -9.39 -7.42
C ARG A 47 3.90 -9.00 -8.39
N THR A 48 4.56 -10.00 -8.97
CA THR A 48 5.52 -9.81 -10.06
C THR A 48 4.80 -9.62 -11.39
N ILE A 49 5.16 -8.56 -12.12
CA ILE A 49 4.60 -8.23 -13.43
C ILE A 49 5.68 -8.27 -14.52
N MET A 50 5.25 -8.44 -15.77
CA MET A 50 6.13 -8.28 -16.92
C MET A 50 6.17 -6.83 -17.39
N GLN A 51 7.11 -6.53 -18.29
CA GLN A 51 7.25 -5.20 -18.89
C GLN A 51 5.98 -4.72 -19.59
N ASP A 52 5.29 -5.62 -20.30
CA ASP A 52 4.08 -5.29 -21.06
C ASP A 52 2.89 -4.93 -20.15
N ASP A 53 2.91 -5.42 -18.90
CA ASP A 53 1.89 -5.12 -17.90
C ASP A 53 2.08 -3.73 -17.26
N PHE A 54 3.28 -3.15 -17.33
CA PHE A 54 3.63 -1.94 -16.58
C PHE A 54 2.65 -0.78 -16.81
N LEU A 55 2.34 -0.45 -18.08
CA LEU A 55 1.43 0.65 -18.39
C LEU A 55 -0.01 0.34 -18.00
N PRO A 56 -0.61 -0.81 -18.40
CA PRO A 56 -1.94 -1.20 -17.93
C PRO A 56 -2.10 -1.14 -16.42
N GLU A 57 -1.06 -1.53 -15.68
CA GLU A 57 -1.06 -1.51 -14.22
C GLU A 57 -1.02 -0.08 -13.66
N CYS A 58 -0.08 0.76 -14.12
CA CYS A 58 0.07 2.14 -13.66
C CYS A 58 -1.07 3.08 -14.05
N THR A 59 -1.69 2.86 -15.22
CA THR A 59 -2.73 3.75 -15.77
C THR A 59 -4.12 3.12 -15.73
N GLY A 60 -4.26 1.98 -15.06
CA GLY A 60 -5.51 1.26 -14.94
C GLY A 60 -6.44 1.86 -13.89
N SER A 61 -7.31 1.03 -13.32
CA SER A 61 -8.32 1.47 -12.35
C SER A 61 -7.80 1.70 -10.92
N SER A 62 -6.52 1.44 -10.67
CA SER A 62 -5.92 1.64 -9.34
C SER A 62 -5.36 3.05 -9.23
N ARG A 63 -5.90 3.85 -8.30
CA ARG A 63 -5.42 5.23 -8.08
C ARG A 63 -3.93 5.27 -7.75
N TYR A 64 -3.49 4.43 -6.80
CA TYR A 64 -2.09 4.34 -6.40
C TYR A 64 -1.49 3.00 -6.75
N VAL A 65 -0.31 3.04 -7.35
CA VAL A 65 0.49 1.86 -7.69
C VAL A 65 1.93 2.07 -7.26
N CYS A 66 2.43 1.19 -6.41
CA CYS A 66 3.80 1.15 -5.94
C CYS A 66 4.55 0.01 -6.65
N ILE A 67 5.63 0.34 -7.37
CA ILE A 67 6.38 -0.61 -8.21
C ILE A 67 7.84 -0.69 -7.76
N HIS A 68 8.23 -1.87 -7.31
CA HIS A 68 9.62 -2.20 -7.01
C HIS A 68 10.33 -2.75 -8.26
N PHE A 69 11.30 -1.99 -8.80
CA PHE A 69 12.27 -2.51 -9.75
C PHE A 69 13.37 -3.27 -9.00
N PHE A 70 13.52 -4.56 -9.30
CA PHE A 70 14.40 -5.48 -8.57
C PHE A 70 15.34 -6.27 -9.49
N HIS A 71 16.28 -6.99 -8.89
CA HIS A 71 17.05 -8.05 -9.52
C HIS A 71 17.30 -9.18 -8.50
N ASP A 72 17.11 -10.45 -8.89
CA ASP A 72 17.13 -11.59 -7.95
C ASP A 72 18.49 -11.80 -7.27
N ASP A 73 19.59 -11.48 -7.97
CA ASP A 73 20.95 -11.56 -7.44
C ASP A 73 21.27 -10.49 -6.36
N PHE A 74 20.39 -9.51 -6.16
CA PHE A 74 20.68 -8.37 -5.27
C PHE A 74 19.98 -8.57 -3.92
N GLU A 75 20.75 -8.81 -2.87
CA GLU A 75 20.21 -9.08 -1.53
C GLU A 75 19.33 -7.95 -0.99
N ARG A 76 19.70 -6.69 -1.29
CA ARG A 76 18.89 -5.51 -0.94
C ARG A 76 17.50 -5.49 -1.59
N CYS A 77 17.34 -6.13 -2.75
CA CYS A 77 16.00 -6.29 -3.34
C CYS A 77 15.15 -7.26 -2.54
N LYS A 78 15.73 -8.34 -2.01
CA LYS A 78 15.00 -9.30 -1.16
C LYS A 78 14.55 -8.66 0.17
N ILE A 79 15.37 -7.78 0.73
CA ILE A 79 14.99 -6.98 1.91
C ILE A 79 13.80 -6.06 1.56
N MET A 80 13.86 -5.34 0.45
CA MET A 80 12.73 -4.52 -0.01
C MET A 80 11.45 -5.35 -0.22
N ASP A 81 11.57 -6.52 -0.85
CA ASP A 81 10.46 -7.46 -1.03
C ASP A 81 9.86 -7.91 0.30
N PHE A 82 10.68 -8.20 1.31
CA PHE A 82 10.23 -8.61 2.64
C PHE A 82 9.30 -7.55 3.24
N HIS A 83 9.74 -6.28 3.26
CA HIS A 83 8.93 -5.20 3.81
C HIS A 83 7.68 -4.94 2.97
N LEU A 84 7.78 -4.90 1.64
CA LEU A 84 6.62 -4.70 0.76
C LEU A 84 5.59 -5.83 0.88
N ASN A 85 5.98 -7.07 1.13
CA ASN A 85 5.06 -8.18 1.36
C ASN A 85 4.24 -8.03 2.66
N ILE A 86 4.76 -7.33 3.65
CA ILE A 86 4.04 -7.00 4.89
C ILE A 86 3.06 -5.86 4.58
N ILE A 87 3.59 -4.76 4.05
CA ILE A 87 2.84 -3.52 3.76
C ILE A 87 1.68 -3.79 2.80
N ALA A 88 1.88 -4.60 1.76
CA ALA A 88 0.86 -4.88 0.76
C ALA A 88 -0.41 -5.52 1.35
N LYS A 89 -0.29 -6.29 2.43
CA LYS A 89 -1.43 -6.93 3.10
C LYS A 89 -2.22 -5.97 3.96
N GLU A 90 -1.54 -4.97 4.52
CA GLU A 90 -2.09 -3.99 5.45
C GLU A 90 -2.69 -2.79 4.70
N HIS A 91 -2.11 -2.41 3.56
CA HIS A 91 -2.48 -1.23 2.78
C HIS A 91 -3.07 -1.57 1.42
N ILE A 92 -4.30 -2.10 1.46
CA ILE A 92 -5.09 -2.47 0.28
C ILE A 92 -5.47 -1.29 -0.63
N GLU A 93 -5.34 -0.06 -0.16
CA GLU A 93 -5.63 1.14 -0.92
C GLU A 93 -4.57 1.43 -2.00
N CYS A 94 -3.39 0.81 -1.87
CA CYS A 94 -2.29 0.91 -2.83
C CYS A 94 -2.01 -0.46 -3.45
N LYS A 95 -1.83 -0.49 -4.76
CA LYS A 95 -1.43 -1.70 -5.47
C LYS A 95 0.08 -1.88 -5.42
N PHE A 96 0.57 -2.99 -4.88
CA PHE A 96 2.00 -3.27 -4.79
C PHE A 96 2.45 -4.27 -5.84
N LEU A 97 3.42 -3.87 -6.65
CA LEU A 97 3.94 -4.67 -7.75
C LEU A 97 5.47 -4.69 -7.71
N ARG A 98 6.04 -5.69 -8.36
CA ARG A 98 7.48 -5.75 -8.59
C ARG A 98 7.78 -6.15 -10.04
N ILE A 99 8.88 -5.65 -10.57
CA ILE A 99 9.31 -5.91 -11.93
C ILE A 99 10.82 -6.12 -11.98
N ASP A 100 11.23 -7.17 -12.69
CA ASP A 100 12.63 -7.50 -12.88
C ASP A 100 13.27 -6.48 -13.84
N ALA A 101 14.23 -5.70 -13.34
CA ALA A 101 14.90 -4.66 -14.08
C ALA A 101 15.63 -5.20 -15.33
N ALA A 102 16.15 -6.43 -15.27
CA ALA A 102 16.80 -7.06 -16.42
C ALA A 102 15.80 -7.40 -17.54
N LYS A 103 14.53 -7.64 -17.19
CA LYS A 103 13.44 -7.96 -18.12
C LYS A 103 12.62 -6.74 -18.54
N ALA A 104 12.90 -5.57 -17.99
CA ALA A 104 12.19 -4.31 -18.27
C ALA A 104 13.11 -3.16 -18.75
N PRO A 105 14.00 -3.37 -19.74
CA PRO A 105 15.00 -2.39 -20.15
C PRO A 105 14.42 -1.05 -20.62
N PHE A 106 13.22 -1.04 -21.24
CA PHE A 106 12.57 0.20 -21.66
C PHE A 106 12.30 1.13 -20.47
N PHE A 107 11.70 0.60 -19.40
CA PHE A 107 11.35 1.40 -18.22
C PHE A 107 12.59 1.72 -17.37
N VAL A 108 13.57 0.82 -17.28
CA VAL A 108 14.87 1.12 -16.67
C VAL A 108 15.51 2.34 -17.34
N HIS A 109 15.52 2.39 -18.67
CA HIS A 109 16.05 3.54 -19.40
C HIS A 109 15.17 4.79 -19.24
N LYS A 110 13.86 4.65 -19.42
CA LYS A 110 12.89 5.76 -19.38
C LYS A 110 12.84 6.45 -18.02
N LEU A 111 12.83 5.67 -16.93
CA LEU A 111 12.81 6.16 -15.55
C LEU A 111 14.21 6.48 -15.01
N LYS A 112 15.26 6.21 -15.80
CA LYS A 112 16.68 6.45 -15.48
C LYS A 112 17.12 5.72 -14.21
N ILE A 113 16.74 4.45 -14.09
CA ILE A 113 17.10 3.59 -12.95
C ILE A 113 18.58 3.22 -13.09
N LYS A 114 19.40 3.64 -12.12
CA LYS A 114 20.85 3.35 -12.07
C LYS A 114 21.25 2.48 -10.89
N THR A 115 20.40 2.41 -9.87
CA THR A 115 20.65 1.72 -8.62
C THR A 115 19.42 0.86 -8.30
N LEU A 116 19.66 -0.35 -7.79
CA LEU A 116 18.63 -1.25 -7.29
C LEU A 116 18.85 -1.52 -5.78
N PRO A 117 17.79 -1.73 -4.99
CA PRO A 117 16.37 -1.65 -5.37
C PRO A 117 15.97 -0.22 -5.75
N ALA A 118 14.94 -0.06 -6.58
CA ALA A 118 14.29 1.23 -6.80
C ALA A 118 12.78 1.07 -6.68
N LEU A 119 12.15 1.92 -5.87
CA LEU A 119 10.72 1.90 -5.63
C LEU A 119 10.10 3.18 -6.20
N PHE A 120 9.02 3.04 -6.94
CA PHE A 120 8.29 4.15 -7.53
C PHE A 120 6.85 4.11 -7.06
N VAL A 121 6.29 5.28 -6.76
CA VAL A 121 4.86 5.43 -6.48
C VAL A 121 4.24 6.26 -7.60
N PHE A 122 3.16 5.73 -8.17
CA PHE A 122 2.36 6.40 -9.18
C PHE A 122 0.98 6.72 -8.63
N GLU A 123 0.50 7.94 -8.89
CA GLU A 123 -0.89 8.34 -8.72
C GLU A 123 -1.49 8.61 -10.10
N ASP A 124 -2.53 7.86 -10.47
CA ASP A 124 -3.21 7.98 -11.77
C ASP A 124 -2.22 7.99 -12.96
N GLY A 125 -1.23 7.09 -12.91
CA GLY A 125 -0.19 6.94 -13.93
C GLY A 125 0.94 7.98 -13.90
N LYS A 126 0.94 8.92 -12.96
CA LYS A 126 1.99 9.93 -12.79
C LYS A 126 2.89 9.60 -11.62
N GLU A 127 4.20 9.68 -11.80
CA GLU A 127 5.18 9.48 -10.73
C GLU A 127 5.00 10.57 -9.66
N VAL A 128 4.73 10.15 -8.41
CA VAL A 128 4.59 11.02 -7.23
C VAL A 128 5.67 10.76 -6.17
N GLY A 129 6.35 9.61 -6.24
CA GLY A 129 7.42 9.26 -5.30
C GLY A 129 8.45 8.32 -5.92
N ARG A 130 9.70 8.47 -5.49
CA ARG A 130 10.83 7.63 -5.91
C ARG A 130 11.80 7.42 -4.75
N LEU A 131 12.03 6.17 -4.39
CA LEU A 131 13.04 5.74 -3.43
C LEU A 131 14.15 4.99 -4.17
N THR A 132 15.39 5.41 -3.96
CA THR A 132 16.57 4.75 -4.53
C THR A 132 17.31 4.01 -3.42
N GLY A 133 17.51 2.70 -3.58
CA GLY A 133 18.11 1.87 -2.55
C GLY A 133 17.32 1.93 -1.25
N PHE A 134 18.00 2.29 -0.16
CA PHE A 134 17.42 2.50 1.17
C PHE A 134 17.62 3.94 1.66
N ASP A 135 17.74 4.89 0.72
CA ASP A 135 18.01 6.29 1.04
C ASP A 135 16.95 6.84 2.02
N GLY A 136 17.39 7.24 3.22
CA GLY A 136 16.51 7.76 4.27
C GLY A 136 15.82 6.71 5.14
N LEU A 137 15.89 5.41 4.82
CA LEU A 137 15.27 4.35 5.62
C LEU A 137 16.13 3.96 6.83
N ALA A 138 17.42 3.71 6.59
CA ALA A 138 18.36 3.33 7.64
C ALA A 138 18.93 4.54 8.39
N MET A 139 18.87 4.51 9.72
CA MET A 139 19.44 5.57 10.59
C MET A 139 20.90 5.32 10.93
N ASN A 140 21.32 4.05 10.99
CA ASN A 140 22.68 3.67 11.37
C ASN A 140 23.56 3.42 10.13
N PRO A 141 24.58 4.26 9.88
CA PRO A 141 25.46 4.07 8.72
C PRO A 141 26.26 2.77 8.74
N LYS A 142 26.43 2.13 9.90
CA LYS A 142 27.10 0.84 10.04
C LYS A 142 26.20 -0.35 9.69
N LYS A 143 24.89 -0.14 9.68
CA LYS A 143 23.86 -1.14 9.39
C LYS A 143 22.87 -0.59 8.35
N PRO A 144 23.36 -0.27 7.13
CA PRO A 144 22.53 0.39 6.12
C PRO A 144 21.38 -0.47 5.58
N ASP A 145 21.44 -1.78 5.84
CA ASP A 145 20.47 -2.77 5.37
C ASP A 145 19.50 -3.21 6.49
N GLU A 146 19.61 -2.65 7.70
CA GLU A 146 18.74 -2.95 8.84
C GLU A 146 17.88 -1.72 9.15
N TRP A 147 16.57 -1.84 8.97
CA TRP A 147 15.58 -0.81 9.31
C TRP A 147 14.18 -1.43 9.46
N HIS A 148 13.35 -0.81 10.28
CA HIS A 148 11.98 -1.29 10.57
C HIS A 148 11.01 -1.02 9.41
N THR A 149 10.05 -1.93 9.15
CA THR A 149 9.02 -1.79 8.09
C THR A 149 8.30 -0.44 8.14
N GLY A 150 8.03 0.06 9.35
CA GLY A 150 7.39 1.37 9.57
C GLY A 150 8.12 2.56 8.95
N ARG A 151 9.43 2.46 8.68
CA ARG A 151 10.18 3.50 7.96
C ARG A 151 9.78 3.56 6.49
N LEU A 152 9.56 2.41 5.87
CA LEU A 152 9.08 2.34 4.50
C LEU A 152 7.61 2.74 4.42
N GLU A 153 6.78 2.36 5.39
CA GLU A 153 5.39 2.82 5.46
C GLU A 153 5.30 4.34 5.61
N GLU A 154 6.12 4.94 6.48
CA GLU A 154 6.24 6.39 6.64
C GLU A 154 6.65 7.06 5.33
N TRP A 155 7.65 6.53 4.62
CA TRP A 155 8.06 7.06 3.33
C TRP A 155 6.95 6.94 2.26
N ILE A 156 6.23 5.81 2.20
CA ILE A 156 5.14 5.64 1.23
C ILE A 156 3.97 6.57 1.59
N SER A 157 3.68 6.80 2.88
CA SER A 157 2.57 7.66 3.29
C SER A 157 2.79 9.13 2.96
N GLU A 158 4.04 9.60 2.93
CA GLU A 158 4.40 10.93 2.43
C GLU A 158 3.95 11.17 0.97
N THR A 159 3.84 10.11 0.17
CA THR A 159 3.32 10.19 -1.21
C THR A 159 1.79 10.26 -1.29
N GLY A 160 1.10 10.03 -0.18
CA GLY A 160 -0.37 9.93 -0.10
C GLY A 160 -0.94 8.57 -0.52
N ALA A 161 -0.08 7.61 -0.92
CA ALA A 161 -0.52 6.30 -1.41
C ALA A 161 -1.08 5.38 -0.33
N ILE A 162 -0.65 5.54 0.92
CA ILE A 162 -1.15 4.75 2.06
C ILE A 162 -1.46 5.65 3.24
N LYS A 163 -2.36 5.19 4.12
CA LYS A 163 -2.64 5.86 5.39
C LYS A 163 -1.82 5.23 6.50
N TYR A 164 -0.73 5.89 6.88
CA TYR A 164 0.12 5.43 7.97
C TYR A 164 0.40 6.57 8.95
N VAL A 165 0.24 6.29 10.24
CA VAL A 165 0.64 7.18 11.33
C VAL A 165 1.62 6.40 12.19
N ARG A 166 2.86 6.89 12.27
CA ARG A 166 3.90 6.29 13.11
C ARG A 166 3.39 6.20 14.56
N PRO A 167 3.41 5.01 15.19
CA PRO A 167 3.11 4.88 16.61
C PRO A 167 4.07 5.73 17.44
N GLY A 168 3.54 6.49 18.41
CA GLY A 168 4.26 7.56 19.10
C GLY A 168 5.42 7.15 20.01
N GLU A 169 5.67 5.85 20.26
CA GLU A 169 6.66 5.42 21.27
C GLU A 169 7.54 4.20 20.91
N GLU A 170 7.49 3.61 19.71
CA GLU A 170 8.31 2.41 19.40
C GLU A 170 8.91 2.41 18.00
N VAL A 171 9.73 3.42 17.67
CA VAL A 171 10.77 3.25 16.63
C VAL A 171 12.00 4.07 17.04
N GLU A 172 12.60 3.72 18.18
CA GLU A 172 14.01 4.02 18.44
C GLU A 172 14.83 2.82 17.94
N GLU A 173 15.23 2.84 16.68
CA GLU A 173 16.35 2.02 16.17
C GLU A 173 17.37 2.89 15.41
#